data_AF-A0A947LAK0-F1
#
_entry.id   AF-A0A947LAK0-F1
#
_cell.length_a   1.000
_cell.length_b   1.000
_cell.length_c   1.000
_cell.angle_alpha   90.00
_cell.angle_beta   90.00
_cell.angle_gamma   90.00
#
_symmetry.space_group_name_H-M   'P 1'
#
loop_
_entity.id
_entity.type
_entity.pdbx_description
1 polymer ?
#
loop_
_entity_poly.entity_id
_entity_poly.type
_entity_poly.pdbx_seq_one_letter_code
_entity_poly.pdbx_strand_id
1 'polypeptide(L)'
;MALGPYVHCLQPSQNAFGRFTMLSRYRPSIYKLTEMLRALEARPSDYALLFDLQKELLSRIKRTDARIAALKTKRKALVQQKKAGAKKEEAKRTKDAIAATSEAITDAQRLLFFWRCFGDGIAFIYLNKLALKHMLYNTHEYSVKEAAGAILGKVGLRKEWSILKLIIGREIPAVLSDLTNTIRHGDICVLIGPDPIPVEVKTSKNRNARVDRQIASLTALRQFLKTDVAKNFRGLDQVARLEVPGSDVSHVDAMNDCIASSRDSGFAANSPEPGLTYLAVRSVEAASRLDQYMKPRTTVAILNEAKTEGQWMPYFPFVLSIRRKEDLYGFMNGDLTLMILLETDELVAAFAAKGLAATFVDHPMVTLVVTRPGAIPGRAPLSGISTPYFARLFFEFASIASFADMELTHLTYLETHLDELTTKFGLAHAPPDNPTLVEWPQFTPMKWP
;
A
#
# COMPACT_ATOMS: atom_id res chain seq x y z
N MET A 1 -29.94 -7.57 32.54
CA MET A 1 -30.14 -7.09 31.15
C MET A 1 -29.10 -7.76 30.29
N ALA A 2 -29.56 -8.46 29.26
CA ALA A 2 -28.85 -9.56 28.62
C ALA A 2 -27.57 -9.12 27.89
N LEU A 3 -26.45 -9.70 28.32
CA LEU A 3 -25.17 -9.73 27.61
C LEU A 3 -25.33 -10.64 26.39
N GLY A 4 -25.32 -10.05 25.19
CA GLY A 4 -25.40 -10.76 23.91
C GLY A 4 -24.01 -11.03 23.31
N PRO A 5 -23.81 -12.17 22.60
CA PRO A 5 -22.51 -12.65 22.18
C PRO A 5 -22.12 -12.03 20.82
N TYR A 6 -20.97 -11.35 20.74
CA TYR A 6 -20.44 -10.86 19.46
C TYR A 6 -19.03 -11.38 19.22
N VAL A 7 -18.91 -12.71 19.20
CA VAL A 7 -17.81 -13.42 18.54
C VAL A 7 -18.27 -13.69 17.10
N HIS A 8 -18.20 -12.68 16.24
CA HIS A 8 -18.07 -12.95 14.81
C HIS A 8 -16.58 -12.97 14.50
N CYS A 9 -16.01 -14.14 14.79
CA CYS A 9 -14.77 -14.58 14.18
C CYS A 9 -14.90 -14.31 12.67
N LEU A 10 -14.10 -13.38 12.14
CA LEU A 10 -13.86 -13.32 10.71
C LEU A 10 -13.27 -14.68 10.38
N GLN A 11 -14.12 -15.59 9.90
CA GLN A 11 -13.63 -16.81 9.28
C GLN A 11 -12.66 -16.32 8.20
N PRO A 12 -11.37 -16.72 8.26
CA PRO A 12 -10.44 -16.42 7.19
C PRO A 12 -11.17 -16.75 5.89
N SER A 13 -11.17 -15.82 4.94
CA SER A 13 -11.71 -16.17 3.63
C SER A 13 -11.06 -17.49 3.20
N GLN A 14 -11.80 -18.42 2.57
CA GLN A 14 -11.19 -19.68 2.08
C GLN A 14 -9.97 -19.44 1.18
N ASN A 15 -9.76 -18.19 0.73
CA ASN A 15 -8.62 -17.73 -0.05
C ASN A 15 -7.41 -17.24 0.76
N ALA A 16 -7.51 -16.98 2.07
CA ALA A 16 -6.41 -16.47 2.90
C ALA A 16 -5.20 -17.44 2.96
N PHE A 17 -5.47 -18.75 2.82
CA PHE A 17 -4.48 -19.83 2.75
C PHE A 17 -4.29 -20.38 1.32
N GLY A 18 -4.78 -19.67 0.30
CA GLY A 18 -4.71 -20.12 -1.08
C GLY A 18 -3.26 -20.17 -1.60
N ARG A 19 -2.81 -21.35 -2.02
CA ARG A 19 -1.51 -21.54 -2.69
C ARG A 19 -1.55 -21.05 -4.13
N PHE A 20 -0.59 -20.21 -4.50
CA PHE A 20 -0.38 -19.78 -5.89
C PHE A 20 0.54 -20.75 -6.62
N THR A 21 0.05 -21.94 -6.96
CA THR A 21 0.81 -23.00 -7.66
C THR A 21 1.58 -22.50 -8.91
N MET A 22 1.09 -21.41 -9.51
CA MET A 22 1.65 -20.70 -10.66
C MET A 22 3.00 -19.98 -10.41
N LEU A 23 3.32 -19.60 -9.17
CA LEU A 23 4.55 -18.86 -8.84
C LEU A 23 5.81 -19.73 -8.78
N SER A 24 5.67 -21.04 -8.66
CA SER A 24 6.76 -22.03 -8.63
C SER A 24 7.81 -21.80 -9.73
N ARG A 25 7.37 -21.66 -10.99
CA ARG A 25 8.26 -21.40 -12.14
C ARG A 25 8.96 -20.03 -12.10
N TYR A 26 8.47 -19.08 -11.30
CA TYR A 26 9.02 -17.74 -11.18
C TYR A 26 9.92 -17.59 -9.96
N ARG A 27 10.05 -18.62 -9.11
CA ARG A 27 10.93 -18.63 -7.94
C ARG A 27 12.35 -18.12 -8.22
N PRO A 28 13.05 -18.56 -9.30
CA PRO A 28 14.39 -18.03 -9.58
C PRO A 28 14.39 -16.53 -9.91
N SER A 29 13.31 -16.03 -10.52
CA SER A 29 13.17 -14.60 -10.85
C SER A 29 12.89 -13.77 -9.61
N ILE A 30 12.03 -14.26 -8.71
CA ILE A 30 11.76 -13.63 -7.42
C ILE A 30 13.05 -13.55 -6.62
N TYR A 31 13.79 -14.66 -6.51
CA TYR A 31 15.07 -14.69 -5.77
C TYR A 31 16.08 -13.68 -6.32
N LYS A 32 16.27 -13.67 -7.65
CA LYS A 32 17.16 -12.72 -8.30
C LYS A 32 16.75 -11.27 -8.01
N LEU A 33 15.47 -10.93 -8.16
CA LEU A 33 14.98 -9.57 -7.92
C LEU A 33 15.13 -9.17 -6.45
N THR A 34 14.87 -10.08 -5.51
CA THR A 34 15.10 -9.83 -4.08
C THR A 34 16.56 -9.55 -3.79
N GLU A 35 17.48 -10.36 -4.29
CA GLU A 35 18.92 -10.18 -4.10
C GLU A 35 19.41 -8.85 -4.68
N MET A 36 18.98 -8.53 -5.90
CA MET A 36 19.31 -7.24 -6.53
C MET A 36 18.75 -6.06 -5.73
N LEU A 37 17.51 -6.16 -5.23
CA LEU A 37 16.90 -5.11 -4.42
C LEU A 37 17.62 -4.94 -3.08
N ARG A 38 18.02 -6.04 -2.41
CA ARG A 38 18.82 -5.98 -1.17
C ARG A 38 20.20 -5.38 -1.38
N ALA A 39 20.87 -5.77 -2.46
CA ALA A 39 22.16 -5.20 -2.81
C ALA A 39 22.05 -3.70 -3.11
N LEU A 40 20.94 -3.25 -3.71
CA LEU A 40 20.67 -1.84 -3.95
C LEU A 40 20.35 -1.07 -2.66
N GLU A 41 19.54 -1.65 -1.78
CA GLU A 41 19.24 -1.07 -0.46
C GLU A 41 20.51 -0.88 0.37
N ALA A 42 21.42 -1.86 0.35
CA ALA A 42 22.71 -1.77 1.04
C ALA A 42 23.68 -0.76 0.41
N ARG A 43 23.53 -0.47 -0.90
CA ARG A 43 24.36 0.48 -1.63
C ARG A 43 23.51 1.32 -2.61
N PRO A 44 22.76 2.32 -2.13
CA PRO A 44 21.88 3.12 -2.97
C PRO A 44 22.61 3.93 -4.06
N SER A 45 23.92 4.15 -3.93
CA SER A 45 24.74 4.79 -4.96
C SER A 45 25.19 3.83 -6.08
N ASP A 46 24.80 2.56 -6.05
CA ASP A 46 25.09 1.59 -7.12
C ASP A 46 24.12 1.80 -8.31
N TYR A 47 24.36 2.87 -9.07
CA TYR A 47 23.52 3.28 -10.20
C TYR A 47 23.49 2.25 -11.34
N ALA A 48 24.55 1.46 -11.49
CA ALA A 48 24.59 0.35 -12.44
C ALA A 48 23.59 -0.75 -12.03
N LEU A 49 23.61 -1.14 -10.75
CA LEU A 49 22.64 -2.09 -10.20
C LEU A 49 21.20 -1.56 -10.27
N LEU A 50 20.98 -0.28 -9.98
CA LEU A 50 19.67 0.37 -10.14
C LEU A 50 19.14 0.22 -11.57
N PHE A 51 19.98 0.47 -12.57
CA PHE A 51 19.62 0.34 -13.97
C PHE A 51 19.33 -1.12 -14.36
N ASP A 52 20.19 -2.04 -13.94
CA ASP A 52 20.04 -3.47 -14.25
C ASP A 52 18.81 -4.09 -13.58
N LEU A 53 18.48 -3.67 -12.35
CA LEU A 53 17.25 -4.09 -11.66
C LEU A 53 16.02 -3.66 -12.46
N GLN A 54 15.96 -2.40 -12.90
CA GLN A 54 14.86 -1.92 -13.73
C GLN A 54 14.77 -2.63 -15.08
N LYS A 55 15.91 -2.99 -15.67
CA LYS A 55 15.96 -3.74 -16.94
C LYS A 55 15.41 -5.16 -16.76
N GLU A 56 15.77 -5.82 -15.66
CA GLU A 56 15.22 -7.13 -15.29
C GLU A 56 13.70 -7.04 -15.07
N LEU A 57 13.23 -6.06 -14.29
CA LEU A 57 11.80 -5.83 -14.06
C LEU A 57 11.03 -5.57 -15.35
N LEU A 58 11.55 -4.70 -16.21
CA LEU A 58 10.94 -4.39 -17.51
C LEU A 58 10.77 -5.63 -18.37
N SER A 59 11.78 -6.53 -18.39
CA SER A 59 11.71 -7.80 -19.10
C SER A 59 10.60 -8.71 -18.55
N ARG A 60 10.48 -8.82 -17.22
CA ARG A 60 9.44 -9.65 -16.57
C ARG A 60 8.04 -9.10 -16.80
N ILE A 61 7.87 -7.79 -16.70
CA ILE A 61 6.59 -7.11 -16.97
C ILE A 61 6.18 -7.33 -18.43
N LYS A 62 7.05 -7.08 -19.40
CA LYS A 62 6.75 -7.30 -20.83
C LYS A 62 6.34 -8.74 -21.16
N ARG A 63 7.02 -9.74 -20.59
CA ARG A 63 6.65 -11.15 -20.76
C ARG A 63 5.30 -11.47 -20.15
N THR A 64 4.99 -10.87 -18.99
CA THR A 64 3.72 -11.05 -18.30
C THR A 64 2.58 -10.39 -19.08
N ASP A 65 2.78 -9.18 -19.61
CA ASP A 65 1.84 -8.50 -20.51
C ASP A 65 1.55 -9.32 -21.77
N ALA A 66 2.60 -9.85 -22.42
CA ALA A 66 2.45 -10.71 -23.60
C ALA A 66 1.58 -11.94 -23.30
N ARG A 67 1.81 -12.56 -22.14
CA ARG A 67 1.01 -13.70 -21.67
C ARG A 67 -0.45 -13.31 -21.39
N ILE A 68 -0.70 -12.18 -20.73
CA ILE A 68 -2.06 -11.67 -20.49
C ILE A 68 -2.77 -11.44 -21.82
N ALA A 69 -2.10 -10.81 -22.79
CA ALA A 69 -2.66 -10.58 -24.12
C ALA A 69 -3.03 -11.89 -24.82
N ALA A 70 -2.12 -12.88 -24.83
CA ALA A 70 -2.37 -14.19 -25.41
C ALA A 70 -3.55 -14.92 -24.73
N LEU A 71 -3.63 -14.89 -23.40
CA LEU A 71 -4.73 -15.48 -22.64
C LEU A 71 -6.07 -14.79 -22.92
N LYS A 72 -6.09 -13.46 -23.02
CA LYS A 72 -7.30 -12.70 -23.40
C LYS A 72 -7.79 -13.07 -24.81
N THR A 73 -6.87 -13.22 -25.76
CA THR A 73 -7.19 -13.69 -27.13
C THR A 73 -7.76 -15.11 -27.09
N LYS A 74 -7.13 -16.03 -26.36
CA LYS A 74 -7.62 -17.40 -26.17
C LYS A 74 -9.03 -17.42 -25.56
N ARG A 75 -9.26 -16.64 -24.50
CA ARG A 75 -10.58 -16.51 -23.86
C ARG A 75 -11.64 -16.01 -24.84
N LYS A 76 -11.31 -15.01 -25.66
CA LYS A 76 -12.22 -14.47 -26.68
C LYS A 76 -12.62 -15.55 -27.69
N ALA A 77 -11.67 -16.34 -28.17
CA ALA A 77 -11.93 -17.45 -29.09
C ALA A 77 -12.82 -18.52 -28.45
N LEU A 78 -12.55 -18.93 -27.20
CA LEU A 78 -13.39 -19.89 -26.47
C LEU A 78 -14.84 -19.37 -26.25
N VAL A 79 -14.99 -18.08 -25.96
CA VAL A 79 -16.32 -17.45 -25.82
C VAL A 79 -17.07 -17.44 -27.15
N GLN A 80 -16.38 -17.21 -28.27
CA GLN A 80 -16.98 -17.29 -29.61
C GLN A 80 -17.39 -18.72 -29.95
N GLN A 81 -16.55 -19.71 -29.66
CA GLN A 81 -16.86 -21.13 -29.84
C GLN A 81 -18.11 -21.55 -29.05
N LYS A 82 -18.24 -21.08 -27.80
CA LYS A 82 -19.43 -21.32 -26.97
C LYS A 82 -20.72 -20.80 -27.62
N LYS A 83 -20.65 -19.65 -28.31
CA LYS A 83 -21.81 -19.03 -28.98
C LYS A 83 -22.24 -19.76 -30.26
N ALA A 84 -21.32 -20.48 -30.90
CA ALA A 84 -21.59 -21.20 -32.14
C ALA A 84 -22.48 -22.46 -31.97
N GLY A 85 -22.82 -22.82 -30.73
CA GLY A 85 -23.65 -23.99 -30.42
C GLY A 85 -22.83 -25.29 -30.47
N ALA A 86 -22.76 -25.99 -29.35
CA ALA A 86 -22.02 -27.25 -29.21
C ALA A 86 -22.86 -28.28 -28.45
N LYS A 87 -22.55 -29.58 -28.60
CA LYS A 87 -23.23 -30.64 -27.83
C LYS A 87 -23.01 -30.43 -26.33
N LYS A 88 -23.89 -30.95 -25.47
CA LYS A 88 -23.90 -30.73 -24.00
C LYS A 88 -22.51 -30.89 -23.35
N GLU A 89 -21.76 -31.93 -23.72
CA GLU A 89 -20.41 -32.19 -23.20
C GLU A 89 -19.36 -31.19 -23.69
N GLU A 90 -19.42 -30.77 -24.96
CA GLU A 90 -18.53 -29.75 -25.51
C GLU A 90 -18.81 -28.37 -24.90
N ALA A 91 -20.07 -28.06 -24.61
CA ALA A 91 -20.46 -26.83 -23.92
C ALA A 91 -19.90 -26.79 -22.49
N LYS A 92 -19.92 -27.92 -21.76
CA LYS A 92 -19.31 -28.05 -20.43
C LYS A 92 -17.79 -27.84 -20.49
N ARG A 93 -17.08 -28.59 -21.36
CA ARG A 93 -15.62 -28.43 -21.54
C ARG A 93 -15.22 -27.00 -21.91
N THR A 94 -15.99 -26.34 -22.77
CA THR A 94 -15.73 -24.95 -23.15
C THR A 94 -15.94 -24.00 -21.98
N LYS A 95 -16.97 -24.21 -21.15
CA LYS A 95 -17.20 -23.41 -19.93
C LYS A 95 -16.03 -23.56 -18.95
N ASP A 96 -15.57 -24.78 -18.71
CA ASP A 96 -14.45 -25.06 -17.81
C ASP A 96 -13.15 -24.43 -18.34
N ALA A 97 -12.90 -24.52 -19.65
CA ALA A 97 -11.75 -23.87 -20.28
C ALA A 97 -11.81 -22.32 -20.19
N ILE A 98 -12.99 -21.71 -20.30
CA ILE A 98 -13.19 -20.27 -20.10
C ILE A 98 -12.88 -19.88 -18.65
N ALA A 99 -13.36 -20.66 -17.67
CA ALA A 99 -13.10 -20.42 -16.25
C ALA A 99 -11.59 -20.50 -15.96
N ALA A 100 -10.95 -21.60 -16.36
CA ALA A 100 -9.50 -21.80 -16.17
C ALA A 100 -8.66 -20.72 -16.88
N THR A 101 -9.05 -20.30 -18.09
CA THR A 101 -8.35 -19.21 -18.79
C THR A 101 -8.54 -17.87 -18.10
N SER A 102 -9.72 -17.63 -17.51
CA SER A 102 -9.99 -16.38 -16.76
C SER A 102 -9.19 -16.32 -15.47
N GLU A 103 -9.12 -17.43 -14.72
CA GLU A 103 -8.26 -17.56 -13.55
C GLU A 103 -6.78 -17.34 -13.91
N ALA A 104 -6.30 -17.95 -15.00
CA ALA A 104 -4.94 -17.73 -15.47
C ALA A 104 -4.63 -16.27 -15.87
N ILE A 105 -5.64 -15.49 -16.32
CA ILE A 105 -5.51 -14.04 -16.53
C ILE A 105 -5.36 -13.33 -15.20
N THR A 106 -6.22 -13.62 -14.22
CA THR A 106 -6.16 -13.05 -12.88
C THR A 106 -4.80 -13.31 -12.23
N ASP A 107 -4.29 -14.54 -12.31
CA ASP A 107 -2.97 -14.88 -11.77
C ASP A 107 -1.83 -14.15 -12.47
N ALA A 108 -1.92 -13.95 -13.79
CA ALA A 108 -0.92 -13.18 -14.51
C ALA A 108 -0.99 -11.68 -14.15
N GLN A 109 -2.19 -11.13 -13.85
CA GLN A 109 -2.36 -9.77 -13.35
C GLN A 109 -1.79 -9.61 -11.94
N ARG A 110 -2.00 -10.59 -11.05
CA ARG A 110 -1.37 -10.63 -9.72
C ARG A 110 0.16 -10.67 -9.82
N LEU A 111 0.69 -11.48 -10.74
CA LEU A 111 2.12 -11.52 -11.01
C LEU A 111 2.67 -10.17 -11.47
N LEU A 112 1.91 -9.43 -12.29
CA LEU A 112 2.27 -8.09 -12.72
C LEU A 112 2.32 -7.11 -11.53
N PHE A 113 1.33 -7.18 -10.63
CA PHE A 113 1.34 -6.41 -9.38
C PHE A 113 2.60 -6.72 -8.56
N PHE A 114 2.97 -7.99 -8.40
CA PHE A 114 4.18 -8.40 -7.69
C PHE A 114 5.48 -7.89 -8.32
N TRP A 115 5.61 -7.92 -9.65
CA TRP A 115 6.76 -7.30 -10.32
C TRP A 115 6.83 -5.81 -10.03
N ARG A 116 5.68 -5.14 -10.01
CA ARG A 116 5.63 -3.72 -9.70
C ARG A 116 5.92 -3.41 -8.24
N CYS A 117 5.67 -4.34 -7.30
CA CYS A 117 6.10 -4.19 -5.90
C CYS A 117 7.63 -4.09 -5.77
N PHE A 118 8.40 -4.77 -6.63
CA PHE A 118 9.86 -4.58 -6.67
C PHE A 118 10.25 -3.19 -7.19
N GLY A 119 9.48 -2.61 -8.12
CA GLY A 119 9.67 -1.22 -8.52
C GLY A 119 9.27 -0.22 -7.44
N ASP A 120 8.22 -0.52 -6.67
CA ASP A 120 7.91 0.22 -5.43
C ASP A 120 9.11 0.15 -4.48
N GLY A 121 9.70 -1.04 -4.28
CA GLY A 121 10.93 -1.22 -3.50
C GLY A 121 12.07 -0.29 -3.93
N ILE A 122 12.27 -0.07 -5.23
CA ILE A 122 13.25 0.91 -5.71
C ILE A 122 12.89 2.31 -5.19
N ALA A 123 11.66 2.77 -5.39
CA ALA A 123 11.26 4.11 -4.97
C ALA A 123 11.44 4.35 -3.46
N PHE A 124 11.08 3.35 -2.64
CA PHE A 124 11.15 3.43 -1.17
C PHE A 124 12.57 3.34 -0.60
N ILE A 125 13.57 2.88 -1.37
CA ILE A 125 15.00 2.97 -0.97
C ILE A 125 15.47 4.42 -0.95
N TYR A 126 14.96 5.27 -1.86
CA TYR A 126 15.48 6.63 -2.06
C TYR A 126 14.60 7.71 -1.44
N LEU A 127 13.29 7.51 -1.35
CA LEU A 127 12.34 8.57 -1.00
C LEU A 127 11.60 8.27 0.30
N ASN A 128 11.21 9.35 0.99
CA ASN A 128 10.35 9.26 2.16
C ASN A 128 8.97 8.68 1.77
N LYS A 129 8.53 7.66 2.48
CA LYS A 129 7.23 6.99 2.27
C LYS A 129 6.03 7.94 2.36
N LEU A 130 6.07 8.93 3.25
CA LEU A 130 5.00 9.92 3.42
C LEU A 130 4.95 10.92 2.26
N ALA A 131 6.07 11.16 1.56
CA ALA A 131 6.09 11.93 0.31
C ALA A 131 5.57 11.08 -0.86
N LEU A 132 6.04 9.83 -0.96
CA LEU A 132 5.66 8.88 -2.02
C LEU A 132 4.15 8.63 -2.10
N LYS A 133 3.43 8.61 -0.97
CA LYS A 133 1.97 8.45 -0.96
C LYS A 133 1.27 9.45 -1.88
N HIS A 134 1.83 10.65 -2.06
CA HIS A 134 1.22 11.67 -2.89
C HIS A 134 1.29 11.33 -4.40
N MET A 135 2.12 10.38 -4.80
CA MET A 135 2.23 9.90 -6.18
C MET A 135 1.15 8.88 -6.57
N LEU A 136 0.38 8.37 -5.60
CA LEU A 136 -0.66 7.36 -5.83
C LEU A 136 -2.01 7.98 -6.22
N TYR A 137 -2.38 9.08 -5.58
CA TYR A 137 -3.73 9.63 -5.66
C TYR A 137 -3.91 10.64 -6.79
N ASN A 138 -5.14 10.82 -7.23
CA ASN A 138 -5.54 11.91 -8.12
C ASN A 138 -5.29 13.27 -7.43
N THR A 139 -5.24 14.35 -8.20
CA THR A 139 -5.08 15.73 -7.68
C THR A 139 -6.41 16.46 -7.52
N HIS A 140 -7.49 15.95 -8.15
CA HIS A 140 -8.83 16.53 -8.08
C HIS A 140 -9.69 15.92 -6.98
N GLU A 141 -9.55 14.61 -6.75
CA GLU A 141 -10.29 13.85 -5.75
C GLU A 141 -9.32 12.93 -4.98
N TYR A 142 -9.66 12.54 -3.75
CA TYR A 142 -8.85 11.63 -2.94
C TYR A 142 -9.04 10.16 -3.37
N SER A 143 -9.02 9.90 -4.69
CA SER A 143 -9.12 8.56 -5.28
C SER A 143 -7.75 8.09 -5.77
N VAL A 144 -7.56 6.77 -5.79
CA VAL A 144 -6.35 6.17 -6.36
C VAL A 144 -6.35 6.43 -7.87
N LYS A 145 -5.29 7.06 -8.39
CA LYS A 145 -5.15 7.34 -9.83
C LYS A 145 -5.10 6.03 -10.61
N GLU A 146 -5.59 5.99 -11.85
CA GLU A 146 -5.51 4.79 -12.68
C GLU A 146 -4.09 4.22 -12.77
N ALA A 147 -3.97 2.89 -12.68
CA ALA A 147 -2.68 2.21 -12.79
C ALA A 147 -2.10 2.31 -14.21
N ALA A 148 -0.78 2.16 -14.32
CA ALA A 148 -0.10 2.09 -15.60
C ALA A 148 -0.69 0.97 -16.48
N GLY A 149 -0.91 1.30 -17.76
CA GLY A 149 -1.34 0.37 -18.78
C GLY A 149 -0.28 -0.69 -19.12
N ALA A 150 -0.55 -1.51 -20.14
CA ALA A 150 0.42 -2.48 -20.63
C ALA A 150 1.66 -1.76 -21.20
N ILE A 151 2.85 -2.23 -20.81
CA ILE A 151 4.12 -1.71 -21.31
C ILE A 151 4.41 -2.28 -22.70
N LEU A 152 3.95 -3.51 -22.96
CA LEU A 152 4.12 -4.16 -24.26
C LEU A 152 3.42 -3.35 -25.37
N GLY A 153 4.17 -2.98 -26.41
CA GLY A 153 3.67 -2.21 -27.54
C GLY A 153 3.62 -0.69 -27.31
N LYS A 154 4.04 -0.17 -26.14
CA LYS A 154 4.10 1.26 -25.88
C LYS A 154 5.15 1.92 -26.78
N VAL A 155 4.68 2.73 -27.74
CA VAL A 155 5.53 3.42 -28.74
C VAL A 155 6.55 4.35 -28.07
N GLY A 156 6.17 5.03 -26.98
CA GLY A 156 7.01 5.99 -26.24
C GLY A 156 8.11 5.37 -25.38
N LEU A 157 8.02 4.08 -25.05
CA LEU A 157 8.89 3.43 -24.07
C LEU A 157 10.38 3.49 -24.44
N ARG A 158 10.73 3.42 -25.74
CA ARG A 158 12.14 3.51 -26.16
C ARG A 158 12.75 4.86 -25.78
N LYS A 159 11.98 5.94 -25.89
CA LYS A 159 12.42 7.29 -25.53
C LYS A 159 12.49 7.43 -24.01
N GLU A 160 11.47 6.98 -23.29
CA GLU A 160 11.43 6.95 -21.82
C GLU A 160 12.66 6.20 -21.26
N TRP A 161 12.94 5.01 -21.78
CA TRP A 161 14.11 4.21 -21.39
C TRP A 161 15.45 4.89 -21.69
N SER A 162 15.55 5.59 -22.83
CA SER A 162 16.78 6.31 -23.21
C SER A 162 17.03 7.50 -22.28
N ILE A 163 15.97 8.22 -21.89
CA ILE A 163 16.06 9.32 -20.92
C ILE A 163 16.39 8.79 -19.53
N LEU A 164 15.77 7.69 -19.10
CA LEU A 164 16.11 7.02 -17.83
C LEU A 164 17.60 6.67 -17.79
N LYS A 165 18.12 6.00 -18.84
CA LYS A 165 19.54 5.65 -18.95
C LYS A 165 20.43 6.88 -18.86
N LEU A 166 20.02 7.99 -19.48
CA LEU A 166 20.75 9.25 -19.45
C LEU A 166 20.78 9.89 -18.05
N ILE A 167 19.68 9.82 -17.30
CA ILE A 167 19.59 10.34 -15.93
C ILE A 167 20.46 9.49 -15.00
N ILE A 168 20.31 8.17 -15.03
CA ILE A 168 21.09 7.25 -14.19
C ILE A 168 22.58 7.28 -14.55
N GLY A 169 22.91 7.42 -15.83
CA GLY A 169 24.30 7.59 -16.30
C GLY A 169 24.96 8.90 -15.85
N ARG A 170 24.20 9.83 -15.26
CA ARG A 170 24.69 11.02 -14.56
C ARG A 170 24.65 10.87 -13.04
N GLU A 171 24.57 9.65 -12.53
CA GLU A 171 24.56 9.35 -11.09
C GLU A 171 23.34 9.96 -10.36
N ILE A 172 22.24 10.16 -11.09
CA ILE A 172 20.99 10.64 -10.53
C ILE A 172 20.02 9.45 -10.45
N PRO A 173 19.55 9.05 -9.26
CA PRO A 173 18.63 7.93 -9.13
C PRO A 173 17.27 8.30 -9.74
N ALA A 174 16.73 7.40 -10.56
CA ALA A 174 15.44 7.56 -11.19
C ALA A 174 14.79 6.20 -11.46
N VAL A 175 13.46 6.17 -11.51
CA VAL A 175 12.67 4.98 -11.81
C VAL A 175 11.64 5.26 -12.90
N LEU A 176 11.37 4.28 -13.77
CA LEU A 176 10.19 4.34 -14.64
C LEU A 176 8.92 4.12 -13.81
N SER A 177 7.98 5.06 -13.90
CA SER A 177 6.70 4.99 -13.16
C SER A 177 5.91 3.72 -13.49
N ASP A 178 5.94 3.28 -14.75
CA ASP A 178 5.27 2.05 -15.23
C ASP A 178 5.78 0.75 -14.56
N LEU A 179 6.96 0.80 -13.93
CA LEU A 179 7.53 -0.32 -13.17
C LEU A 179 7.04 -0.38 -11.73
N THR A 180 6.23 0.59 -11.28
CA THR A 180 5.78 0.72 -9.89
C THR A 180 4.27 0.59 -9.80
N ASN A 181 3.72 0.32 -8.61
CA ASN A 181 2.29 0.48 -8.36
C ASN A 181 1.97 1.82 -7.68
N THR A 182 2.92 2.41 -6.97
CA THR A 182 2.75 3.64 -6.16
C THR A 182 2.94 4.91 -6.99
N ILE A 183 3.92 4.96 -7.90
CA ILE A 183 4.19 6.18 -8.70
C ILE A 183 3.30 6.18 -9.94
N ARG A 184 2.23 6.99 -9.92
CA ARG A 184 1.23 7.08 -11.00
C ARG A 184 1.22 8.43 -11.73
N HIS A 185 2.21 9.28 -11.47
CA HIS A 185 2.38 10.58 -12.13
C HIS A 185 3.75 10.68 -12.81
N GLY A 186 3.76 11.15 -14.06
CA GLY A 186 4.96 11.18 -14.91
C GLY A 186 5.33 9.81 -15.49
N ASP A 187 6.15 9.79 -16.52
CA ASP A 187 6.69 8.56 -17.13
C ASP A 187 7.94 8.07 -16.39
N ILE A 188 8.74 9.02 -15.90
CA ILE A 188 9.95 8.79 -15.10
C ILE A 188 9.78 9.58 -13.80
N CYS A 189 10.20 9.02 -12.68
CA CYS A 189 10.32 9.75 -11.42
C CYS A 189 11.79 9.83 -11.02
N VAL A 190 12.29 11.05 -10.85
CA VAL A 190 13.62 11.29 -10.28
C VAL A 190 13.52 11.20 -8.75
N LEU A 191 14.47 10.50 -8.14
CA LEU A 191 14.43 10.05 -6.75
C LEU A 191 15.50 10.74 -5.91
N ILE A 192 15.70 12.05 -6.11
CA ILE A 192 16.73 12.84 -5.41
C ILE A 192 16.09 13.77 -4.38
N GLY A 193 16.68 13.83 -3.18
CA GLY A 193 16.16 14.63 -2.08
C GLY A 193 14.95 13.97 -1.39
N PRO A 194 14.20 14.74 -0.58
CA PRO A 194 13.10 14.18 0.23
C PRO A 194 11.84 13.86 -0.58
N ASP A 195 11.65 14.49 -1.74
CA ASP A 195 10.41 14.47 -2.50
C ASP A 195 10.57 13.86 -3.91
N PRO A 196 9.53 13.14 -4.41
CA PRO A 196 9.52 12.63 -5.77
C PRO A 196 9.42 13.76 -6.80
N ILE A 197 10.25 13.69 -7.84
CA ILE A 197 10.20 14.64 -8.96
C ILE A 197 9.70 13.89 -10.22
N PRO A 198 8.39 13.89 -10.50
CA PRO A 198 7.86 13.24 -11.68
C PRO A 198 8.23 14.02 -12.93
N VAL A 199 8.58 13.31 -14.00
CA VAL A 199 8.99 13.82 -15.32
C VAL A 199 8.12 13.17 -16.39
N GLU A 200 7.41 13.99 -17.14
CA GLU A 200 6.61 13.57 -18.30
C GLU A 200 7.47 13.64 -19.57
N VAL A 201 7.51 12.55 -20.35
CA VAL A 201 8.29 12.46 -21.58
C VAL A 201 7.37 12.63 -22.78
N LYS A 202 7.41 13.80 -23.43
CA LYS A 202 6.64 14.03 -24.66
C LYS A 202 7.46 13.70 -25.92
N THR A 203 6.85 12.99 -26.86
CA THR A 203 7.39 12.73 -28.20
C THR A 203 6.86 13.70 -29.26
N SER A 204 5.69 14.32 -29.03
CA SER A 204 5.05 15.26 -29.97
C SER A 204 4.66 16.57 -29.26
N LYS A 205 4.47 17.64 -30.05
CA LYS A 205 3.98 18.94 -29.58
C LYS A 205 2.44 19.00 -29.52
N ASN A 206 1.74 17.90 -29.77
CA ASN A 206 0.30 17.89 -29.95
C ASN A 206 -0.40 18.12 -28.60
N ARG A 207 -1.24 19.16 -28.52
CA ARG A 207 -2.04 19.47 -27.33
C ARG A 207 -3.48 19.02 -27.57
N ASN A 208 -4.00 18.26 -26.61
CA ASN A 208 -5.41 17.92 -26.55
C ASN A 208 -5.86 18.00 -25.08
N ALA A 209 -7.17 18.02 -24.85
CA ALA A 209 -7.74 18.16 -23.50
C ALA A 209 -7.20 17.12 -22.50
N ARG A 210 -6.86 15.91 -22.95
CA ARG A 210 -6.24 14.88 -22.11
C ARG A 210 -4.82 15.26 -21.68
N VAL A 211 -4.01 15.74 -22.62
CA VAL A 211 -2.65 16.23 -22.35
C VAL A 211 -2.68 17.42 -21.41
N ASP A 212 -3.62 18.35 -21.60
CA ASP A 212 -3.74 19.54 -20.74
C ASP A 212 -4.13 19.15 -19.30
N ARG A 213 -5.06 18.20 -19.12
CA ARG A 213 -5.38 17.66 -17.78
C ARG A 213 -4.18 16.98 -17.10
N GLN A 214 -3.39 16.22 -17.86
CA GLN A 214 -2.17 15.59 -17.32
C GLN A 214 -1.15 16.64 -16.88
N ILE A 215 -0.95 17.69 -17.69
CA ILE A 215 -0.05 18.81 -17.36
C ILE A 215 -0.55 19.53 -16.11
N ALA A 216 -1.85 19.84 -16.03
CA ALA A 216 -2.44 20.52 -14.88
C ALA A 216 -2.29 19.69 -13.60
N SER A 217 -2.60 18.39 -13.65
CA SER A 217 -2.44 17.47 -12.52
C SER A 217 -0.97 17.39 -12.04
N LEU A 218 -0.03 17.21 -12.97
CA LEU A 218 1.39 17.13 -12.65
C LEU A 218 1.94 18.46 -12.11
N THR A 219 1.44 19.59 -12.62
CA THR A 219 1.79 20.94 -12.15
C THR A 219 1.29 21.17 -10.73
N ALA A 220 0.02 20.82 -10.45
CA ALA A 220 -0.56 20.94 -9.12
C ALA A 220 0.19 20.08 -8.10
N LEU A 221 0.53 18.83 -8.44
CA LEU A 221 1.31 17.96 -7.56
C LEU A 221 2.72 18.50 -7.30
N ARG A 222 3.43 18.94 -8.35
CA ARG A 222 4.78 19.54 -8.19
C ARG A 222 4.74 20.80 -7.34
N GLN A 223 3.72 21.65 -7.55
CA GLN A 223 3.55 22.86 -6.75
C GLN A 223 3.32 22.48 -5.28
N PHE A 224 2.42 21.54 -5.01
CA PHE A 224 2.14 21.06 -3.66
C PHE A 224 3.39 20.49 -2.96
N LEU A 225 4.15 19.63 -3.64
CA LEU A 225 5.40 19.09 -3.08
C LEU A 225 6.46 20.17 -2.87
N LYS A 226 6.43 21.26 -3.66
CA LYS A 226 7.40 22.35 -3.53
C LYS A 226 7.03 23.36 -2.44
N THR A 227 5.75 23.63 -2.23
CA THR A 227 5.28 24.69 -1.31
C THR A 227 4.62 24.20 -0.06
N ASP A 228 4.50 22.88 0.11
CA ASP A 228 3.81 22.22 1.22
C ASP A 228 2.36 22.63 1.42
N VAL A 229 1.76 23.34 0.47
CA VAL A 229 0.43 23.90 0.57
C VAL A 229 -0.25 23.86 -0.80
N ALA A 230 -1.51 23.47 -0.83
CA ALA A 230 -2.38 23.57 -1.99
C ALA A 230 -3.81 23.93 -1.59
N LYS A 231 -4.53 24.61 -2.50
CA LYS A 231 -5.96 24.86 -2.41
C LYS A 231 -6.71 23.97 -3.41
N ASN A 232 -7.94 23.56 -3.08
CA ASN A 232 -8.78 22.71 -3.93
C ASN A 232 -8.04 21.45 -4.43
N PHE A 233 -7.32 20.80 -3.51
CA PHE A 233 -6.46 19.66 -3.82
C PHE A 233 -7.10 18.39 -3.25
N ARG A 234 -7.39 17.42 -4.13
CA ARG A 234 -8.04 16.15 -3.78
C ARG A 234 -9.44 16.28 -3.18
N GLY A 235 -10.18 17.30 -3.59
CA GLY A 235 -11.53 17.57 -3.08
C GLY A 235 -11.53 18.22 -1.70
N LEU A 236 -10.35 18.60 -1.19
CA LEU A 236 -10.21 19.38 0.03
C LEU A 236 -9.94 20.83 -0.36
N ASP A 237 -10.65 21.75 0.31
CA ASP A 237 -10.48 23.19 0.11
C ASP A 237 -9.02 23.60 0.32
N GLN A 238 -8.35 22.95 1.28
CA GLN A 238 -6.98 23.24 1.61
C GLN A 238 -6.24 22.02 2.17
N VAL A 239 -4.99 21.89 1.75
CA VAL A 239 -4.09 20.82 2.21
C VAL A 239 -2.74 21.44 2.50
N ALA A 240 -2.18 21.09 3.66
CA ALA A 240 -0.81 21.42 4.02
C ALA A 240 -0.01 20.16 4.36
N ARG A 241 1.29 20.15 4.07
CA ARG A 241 2.25 19.20 4.65
C ARG A 241 2.96 19.91 5.78
N LEU A 242 3.12 19.19 6.87
CA LEU A 242 3.84 19.65 8.04
C LEU A 242 4.90 18.62 8.34
N GLU A 243 6.12 19.10 8.54
CA GLU A 243 7.16 18.27 9.14
C GLU A 243 6.85 18.12 10.62
N VAL A 244 6.65 16.88 11.05
CA VAL A 244 6.41 16.56 12.46
C VAL A 244 7.70 15.94 12.99
N PRO A 245 8.40 16.60 13.93
CA PRO A 245 9.61 16.04 14.52
C PRO A 245 9.24 14.81 15.36
N GLY A 246 9.94 13.70 15.13
CA GLY A 246 9.70 12.46 15.86
C GLY A 246 10.40 11.28 15.21
N SER A 247 10.66 10.24 16.00
CA SER A 247 11.19 8.98 15.45
C SER A 247 10.02 8.14 14.94
N ASP A 248 10.00 7.88 13.63
CA ASP A 248 9.12 6.90 13.00
C ASP A 248 9.68 5.49 13.25
N VAL A 249 9.22 4.86 14.34
CA VAL A 249 9.73 3.55 14.78
C VAL A 249 8.93 2.45 14.11
N SER A 250 9.63 1.48 13.54
CA SER A 250 9.06 0.30 12.90
C SER A 250 9.63 -0.98 13.52
N HIS A 251 8.77 -1.99 13.67
CA HIS A 251 9.09 -3.31 14.19
C HIS A 251 9.24 -4.36 13.07
N VAL A 252 9.68 -3.94 11.88
CA VAL A 252 10.01 -4.86 10.76
C VAL A 252 10.97 -5.98 11.21
N ASP A 253 11.94 -5.67 12.07
CA ASP A 253 12.85 -6.67 12.64
C ASP A 253 12.11 -7.75 13.42
N ALA A 254 11.24 -7.37 14.36
CA ALA A 254 10.44 -8.30 15.15
C ALA A 254 9.53 -9.19 14.28
N MET A 255 8.99 -8.65 13.17
CA MET A 255 8.25 -9.46 12.19
C MET A 255 9.17 -10.48 11.49
N ASN A 256 10.39 -10.10 11.09
CA ASN A 256 11.32 -11.06 10.47
C ASN A 256 11.80 -12.14 11.47
N ASP A 257 11.95 -11.80 12.74
CA ASP A 257 12.26 -12.77 13.81
C ASP A 257 11.10 -13.75 14.03
N CYS A 258 9.86 -13.25 13.97
CA CYS A 258 8.65 -14.07 14.00
C CYS A 258 8.62 -15.03 12.79
N ILE A 259 8.87 -14.51 11.58
CA ILE A 259 8.96 -15.31 10.35
C ILE A 259 10.03 -16.39 10.46
N ALA A 260 11.19 -16.05 11.02
CA ALA A 260 12.29 -17.00 11.20
C ALA A 260 11.91 -18.11 12.18
N SER A 261 11.35 -17.76 13.33
CA SER A 261 10.90 -18.71 14.36
C SER A 261 9.84 -19.67 13.85
N SER A 262 8.98 -19.24 12.91
CA SER A 262 7.94 -20.10 12.35
C SER A 262 8.44 -21.22 11.42
N ARG A 263 9.71 -21.22 11.00
CA ARG A 263 10.23 -22.18 10.01
C ARG A 263 10.25 -23.61 10.53
N ASP A 264 10.62 -23.79 11.79
CA ASP A 264 10.79 -25.12 12.37
C ASP A 264 9.50 -25.63 13.03
N SER A 265 8.73 -24.73 13.65
CA SER A 265 7.50 -25.05 14.38
C SER A 265 6.22 -24.96 13.53
N GLY A 266 6.30 -24.42 12.31
CA GLY A 266 5.15 -24.09 11.47
C GLY A 266 4.32 -22.88 11.95
N PHE A 267 4.62 -22.33 13.12
CA PHE A 267 3.91 -21.21 13.75
C PHE A 267 4.82 -20.43 14.70
N ALA A 268 4.77 -19.10 14.63
CA ALA A 268 5.36 -18.25 15.65
C ALA A 268 4.46 -17.04 15.93
N ALA A 269 4.61 -16.52 17.16
CA ALA A 269 4.04 -15.26 17.59
C ALA A 269 5.16 -14.41 18.21
N ASN A 270 5.12 -13.10 17.97
CA ASN A 270 6.04 -12.14 18.58
C ASN A 270 5.28 -10.86 18.91
N SER A 271 5.42 -10.34 20.13
CA SER A 271 4.76 -9.12 20.59
C SER A 271 5.82 -8.05 20.89
N PRO A 272 6.15 -7.18 19.92
CA PRO A 272 7.24 -6.21 20.09
C PRO A 272 6.93 -5.10 21.10
N GLU A 273 5.65 -4.84 21.37
CA GLU A 273 5.18 -3.87 22.36
C GLU A 273 3.78 -4.29 22.87
N PRO A 274 3.31 -3.77 24.02
CA PRO A 274 1.97 -4.02 24.51
C PRO A 274 0.90 -3.68 23.47
N GLY A 275 -0.03 -4.62 23.27
CA GLY A 275 -1.13 -4.46 22.33
C GLY A 275 -0.81 -4.73 20.86
N LEU A 276 0.43 -5.06 20.50
CA LEU A 276 0.79 -5.44 19.13
C LEU A 276 1.35 -6.85 19.12
N THR A 277 0.77 -7.74 18.31
CA THR A 277 1.25 -9.12 18.15
C THR A 277 1.33 -9.50 16.67
N TYR A 278 2.48 -10.03 16.28
CA TYR A 278 2.75 -10.54 14.93
C TYR A 278 2.68 -12.06 14.94
N LEU A 279 1.99 -12.62 13.95
CA LEU A 279 1.86 -14.06 13.79
C LEU A 279 2.37 -14.47 12.41
N ALA A 280 3.19 -15.53 12.39
CA ALA A 280 3.67 -16.16 11.17
C ALA A 280 3.21 -17.63 11.15
N VAL A 281 2.40 -17.99 10.15
CA VAL A 281 1.72 -19.28 10.05
C VAL A 281 2.11 -19.96 8.74
N ARG A 282 2.57 -21.22 8.79
CA ARG A 282 2.99 -22.00 7.60
C ARG A 282 2.16 -23.25 7.34
N SER A 283 1.24 -23.60 8.24
CA SER A 283 0.33 -24.73 8.05
C SER A 283 -1.07 -24.41 8.57
N VAL A 284 -2.09 -25.11 8.06
CA VAL A 284 -3.49 -24.90 8.44
C VAL A 284 -3.74 -25.40 9.86
N GLU A 285 -3.06 -26.47 10.27
CA GLU A 285 -3.13 -27.03 11.61
C GLU A 285 -2.64 -26.02 12.65
N ALA A 286 -1.62 -25.23 12.30
CA ALA A 286 -1.11 -24.14 13.12
C ALA A 286 -2.10 -22.97 13.29
N ALA A 287 -3.09 -22.81 12.41
CA ALA A 287 -4.09 -21.74 12.53
C ALA A 287 -5.06 -21.95 13.72
N SER A 288 -5.21 -23.19 14.21
CA SER A 288 -5.98 -23.47 15.43
C SER A 288 -5.42 -22.76 16.67
N ARG A 289 -4.16 -22.31 16.61
CA ARG A 289 -3.48 -21.58 17.67
C ARG A 289 -3.78 -20.09 17.69
N LEU A 290 -4.64 -19.58 16.80
CA LEU A 290 -4.99 -18.15 16.74
C LEU A 290 -5.76 -17.70 17.97
N ASP A 291 -6.71 -18.51 18.44
CA ASP A 291 -7.63 -18.15 19.53
C ASP A 291 -6.89 -17.82 20.84
N GLN A 292 -5.71 -18.39 21.08
CA GLN A 292 -4.92 -18.11 22.28
C GLN A 292 -4.35 -16.67 22.33
N TYR A 293 -4.32 -15.97 21.19
CA TYR A 293 -3.85 -14.59 21.09
C TYR A 293 -4.99 -13.58 20.91
N MET A 294 -6.23 -14.05 20.74
CA MET A 294 -7.38 -13.19 20.52
C MET A 294 -7.97 -12.72 21.85
N LYS A 295 -7.90 -11.42 22.12
CA LYS A 295 -8.61 -10.76 23.23
C LYS A 295 -9.92 -10.13 22.73
N PRO A 296 -10.90 -9.84 23.61
CA PRO A 296 -12.22 -9.32 23.23
C PRO A 296 -12.20 -8.05 22.34
N ARG A 297 -11.14 -7.24 22.42
CA ARG A 297 -10.97 -6.00 21.65
C ARG A 297 -9.72 -6.02 20.77
N THR A 298 -9.61 -7.08 19.95
CA THR A 298 -8.50 -7.27 19.02
C THR A 298 -8.94 -7.02 17.58
N THR A 299 -8.23 -6.16 16.88
CA THR A 299 -8.32 -5.99 15.42
C THR A 299 -7.28 -6.88 14.75
N VAL A 300 -7.66 -7.59 13.69
CA VAL A 300 -6.77 -8.50 12.96
C VAL A 300 -6.58 -8.02 11.52
N ALA A 301 -5.34 -7.87 11.09
CA ALA A 301 -4.98 -7.66 9.70
C ALA A 301 -4.29 -8.90 9.13
N ILE A 302 -4.91 -9.55 8.14
CA ILE A 302 -4.31 -10.66 7.40
C ILE A 302 -3.56 -10.10 6.19
N LEU A 303 -2.24 -10.00 6.30
CA LEU A 303 -1.38 -9.40 5.26
C LEU A 303 -1.48 -10.16 3.92
N ASN A 304 -1.79 -11.46 3.98
CA ASN A 304 -2.02 -12.28 2.79
C ASN A 304 -3.29 -11.92 2.02
N GLU A 305 -4.32 -11.37 2.66
CA GLU A 305 -5.51 -10.88 1.95
C GLU A 305 -5.16 -9.57 1.25
N ALA A 306 -4.56 -8.62 1.99
CA ALA A 306 -4.14 -7.33 1.43
C ALA A 306 -3.19 -7.46 0.22
N LYS A 307 -2.22 -8.39 0.24
CA LYS A 307 -1.34 -8.64 -0.92
C LYS A 307 -2.12 -9.17 -2.13
N THR A 308 -3.15 -9.99 -1.90
CA THR A 308 -3.90 -10.69 -2.95
C THR A 308 -4.92 -9.77 -3.60
N GLU A 309 -5.46 -8.85 -2.81
CA GLU A 309 -6.41 -7.81 -3.25
C GLU A 309 -5.72 -6.54 -3.77
N GLY A 310 -4.38 -6.47 -3.68
CA GLY A 310 -3.61 -5.31 -4.15
C GLY A 310 -3.75 -4.07 -3.26
N GLN A 311 -4.11 -4.25 -1.99
CA GLN A 311 -4.38 -3.19 -1.02
C GLN A 311 -3.14 -2.72 -0.24
N TRP A 312 -1.94 -3.22 -0.58
CA TRP A 312 -0.70 -2.84 0.11
C TRP A 312 -0.23 -1.40 -0.20
N MET A 313 -0.76 -0.75 -1.23
CA MET A 313 -0.33 0.61 -1.58
C MET A 313 -1.07 1.66 -0.72
N PRO A 314 -0.42 2.78 -0.36
CA PRO A 314 0.94 3.21 -0.68
C PRO A 314 1.96 2.88 0.44
N TYR A 315 1.80 1.77 1.15
CA TYR A 315 2.62 1.48 2.33
C TYR A 315 4.01 0.99 1.96
N PHE A 316 4.91 0.98 2.96
CA PHE A 316 6.23 0.37 2.84
C PHE A 316 6.13 -1.05 2.26
N PRO A 317 6.78 -1.33 1.11
CA PRO A 317 6.44 -2.50 0.32
C PRO A 317 6.94 -3.78 0.98
N PHE A 318 6.11 -4.84 0.99
CA PHE A 318 6.47 -6.13 1.60
C PHE A 318 7.75 -6.76 1.01
N VAL A 319 8.13 -6.42 -0.22
CA VAL A 319 9.41 -6.86 -0.83
C VAL A 319 10.63 -6.25 -0.14
N LEU A 320 10.45 -5.11 0.57
CA LEU A 320 11.41 -4.49 1.47
C LEU A 320 11.24 -4.97 2.93
N SER A 321 10.00 -5.20 3.38
CA SER A 321 9.74 -5.64 4.76
C SER A 321 10.14 -7.09 5.04
N ILE A 322 10.03 -8.00 4.07
CA ILE A 322 10.41 -9.42 4.24
C ILE A 322 11.81 -9.62 3.66
N ARG A 323 12.80 -9.87 4.53
CA ARG A 323 14.22 -9.74 4.18
C ARG A 323 14.77 -10.95 3.43
N ARG A 324 14.38 -12.16 3.81
CA ARG A 324 14.88 -13.40 3.20
C ARG A 324 14.06 -13.79 1.98
N LYS A 325 14.76 -14.07 0.87
CA LYS A 325 14.14 -14.41 -0.42
C LYS A 325 13.23 -15.64 -0.34
N GLU A 326 13.58 -16.65 0.48
CA GLU A 326 12.75 -17.83 0.69
C GLU A 326 11.42 -17.49 1.36
N ASP A 327 11.44 -16.62 2.36
CA ASP A 327 10.23 -16.22 3.09
C ASP A 327 9.37 -15.27 2.28
N LEU A 328 9.98 -14.33 1.55
CA LEU A 328 9.25 -13.47 0.63
C LEU A 328 8.56 -14.30 -0.45
N TYR A 329 9.25 -15.28 -1.03
CA TYR A 329 8.63 -16.22 -1.95
C TYR A 329 7.50 -17.01 -1.27
N GLY A 330 7.72 -17.53 -0.07
CA GLY A 330 6.69 -18.26 0.68
C GLY A 330 5.44 -17.41 0.93
N PHE A 331 5.62 -16.14 1.31
CA PHE A 331 4.54 -15.18 1.50
C PHE A 331 3.78 -14.92 0.19
N MET A 332 4.50 -14.64 -0.89
CA MET A 332 3.89 -14.44 -2.21
C MET A 332 3.16 -15.69 -2.72
N ASN A 333 3.70 -16.88 -2.43
CA ASN A 333 3.15 -18.17 -2.83
C ASN A 333 1.98 -18.66 -1.97
N GLY A 334 1.78 -18.06 -0.79
CA GLY A 334 0.76 -18.49 0.18
C GLY A 334 1.22 -19.62 1.12
N ASP A 335 2.50 -19.99 1.09
CA ASP A 335 3.08 -20.96 2.05
C ASP A 335 3.45 -20.32 3.39
N LEU A 336 3.42 -19.00 3.47
CA LEU A 336 3.58 -18.21 4.68
C LEU A 336 2.43 -17.21 4.76
N THR A 337 1.64 -17.32 5.82
CA THR A 337 0.57 -16.37 6.16
C THR A 337 1.03 -15.50 7.31
N LEU A 338 0.96 -14.18 7.11
CA LEU A 338 1.30 -13.19 8.14
C LEU A 338 0.03 -12.51 8.62
N MET A 339 -0.12 -12.39 9.94
CA MET A 339 -1.21 -11.69 10.59
C MET A 339 -0.66 -10.72 11.63
N ILE A 340 -1.37 -9.61 11.83
CA ILE A 340 -1.08 -8.63 12.86
C ILE A 340 -2.32 -8.45 13.70
N LEU A 341 -2.16 -8.61 15.00
CA LEU A 341 -3.19 -8.42 16.01
C LEU A 341 -2.88 -7.11 16.72
N LEU A 342 -3.86 -6.22 16.75
CA LEU A 342 -3.82 -4.94 17.43
C LEU A 342 -4.90 -4.92 18.50
N GLU A 343 -4.50 -4.83 19.76
CA GLU A 343 -5.40 -4.65 20.89
C GLU A 343 -5.75 -3.17 21.03
N THR A 344 -7.02 -2.84 20.86
CA THR A 344 -7.45 -1.44 20.76
C THR A 344 -7.44 -0.74 22.12
N ASP A 345 -7.64 -1.47 23.22
CA ASP A 345 -7.53 -0.92 24.57
C ASP A 345 -6.09 -0.48 24.89
N GLU A 346 -5.09 -1.28 24.50
CA GLU A 346 -3.67 -0.94 24.66
C GLU A 346 -3.26 0.24 23.78
N LEU A 347 -3.78 0.32 22.56
CA LEU A 347 -3.63 1.51 21.72
C LEU A 347 -4.17 2.77 22.44
N VAL A 348 -5.41 2.72 22.95
CA VAL A 348 -6.01 3.86 23.66
C VAL A 348 -5.21 4.19 24.93
N ALA A 349 -4.72 3.18 25.65
CA ALA A 349 -3.86 3.37 26.81
C ALA A 349 -2.53 4.05 26.45
N ALA A 350 -1.94 3.72 25.30
CA ALA A 350 -0.74 4.39 24.80
C ALA A 350 -0.99 5.88 24.52
N PHE A 351 -2.14 6.26 23.96
CA PHE A 351 -2.52 7.67 23.83
C PHE A 351 -2.75 8.34 25.19
N ALA A 352 -3.44 7.65 26.12
CA ALA A 352 -3.70 8.17 27.46
C ALA A 352 -2.41 8.43 28.25
N ALA A 353 -1.41 7.56 28.11
CA ALA A 353 -0.08 7.73 28.71
C ALA A 353 0.65 9.00 28.21
N LYS A 354 0.24 9.54 27.06
CA LYS A 354 0.75 10.80 26.48
C LYS A 354 -0.14 12.00 26.78
N GLY A 355 -1.14 11.85 27.65
CA GLY A 355 -2.08 12.91 27.99
C GLY A 355 -3.04 13.24 26.84
N LEU A 356 -3.42 12.23 26.05
CA LEU A 356 -4.38 12.33 24.95
C LEU A 356 -5.59 11.44 25.21
N ALA A 357 -6.74 11.83 24.67
CA ALA A 357 -7.91 11.00 24.55
C ALA A 357 -8.08 10.59 23.07
N ALA A 358 -8.04 9.29 22.79
CA ALA A 358 -8.27 8.74 21.46
C ALA A 358 -9.62 8.01 21.41
N THR A 359 -10.42 8.28 20.39
CA THR A 359 -11.75 7.69 20.23
C THR A 359 -11.95 7.22 18.80
N PHE A 360 -12.39 5.97 18.63
CA PHE A 360 -12.77 5.46 17.31
C PHE A 360 -14.06 6.12 16.83
N VAL A 361 -14.13 6.41 15.54
CA VAL A 361 -15.30 7.06 14.94
C VAL A 361 -15.77 6.29 13.71
N ASP A 362 -17.08 6.30 13.48
CA ASP A 362 -17.67 5.80 12.24
C ASP A 362 -17.64 6.92 11.19
N HIS A 363 -16.50 7.05 10.51
CA HIS A 363 -16.30 8.05 9.47
C HIS A 363 -15.58 7.42 8.26
N PRO A 364 -16.01 7.69 7.01
CA PRO A 364 -15.48 7.03 5.82
C PRO A 364 -13.98 7.26 5.59
N MET A 365 -13.41 8.34 6.14
CA MET A 365 -12.00 8.70 5.95
C MET A 365 -11.16 8.72 7.23
N VAL A 366 -11.80 8.68 8.41
CA VAL A 366 -11.14 8.90 9.72
C VAL A 366 -11.42 7.69 10.60
N THR A 367 -10.37 7.11 11.17
CA THR A 367 -10.49 5.95 12.07
C THR A 367 -10.52 6.37 13.53
N LEU A 368 -9.69 7.35 13.90
CA LEU A 368 -9.56 7.85 15.26
C LEU A 368 -9.67 9.38 15.27
N VAL A 369 -10.33 9.90 16.29
CA VAL A 369 -10.24 11.31 16.69
C VAL A 369 -9.43 11.39 17.96
N VAL A 370 -8.46 12.31 17.99
CA VAL A 370 -7.55 12.53 19.11
C VAL A 370 -7.73 13.95 19.65
N THR A 371 -7.87 14.06 20.97
CA THR A 371 -8.06 15.33 21.69
C THR A 371 -7.28 15.33 23.00
N ARG A 372 -7.30 16.47 23.71
CA ARG A 372 -6.92 16.51 25.13
C ARG A 372 -8.01 15.84 25.99
N PRO A 373 -7.64 15.17 27.10
CA PRO A 373 -8.61 14.70 28.08
C PRO A 373 -9.54 15.83 28.55
N GLY A 374 -10.86 15.59 28.52
CA GLY A 374 -11.86 16.58 28.90
C GLY A 374 -12.14 17.68 27.86
N ALA A 375 -11.59 17.57 26.64
CA ALA A 375 -11.89 18.46 25.54
C ALA A 375 -13.40 18.55 25.25
N ILE A 376 -13.91 19.77 25.10
CA ILE A 376 -15.31 20.01 24.75
C ILE A 376 -15.45 20.02 23.21
N PRO A 377 -16.33 19.19 22.62
CA PRO A 377 -16.59 19.19 21.18
C PRO A 377 -16.89 20.60 20.65
N GLY A 378 -16.26 20.97 19.54
CA GLY A 378 -16.42 22.29 18.91
C GLY A 378 -15.67 23.44 19.55
N ARG A 379 -14.98 23.23 20.68
CA ARG A 379 -14.22 24.28 21.38
C ARG A 379 -12.74 23.97 21.53
N ALA A 380 -12.37 22.70 21.49
CA ALA A 380 -10.99 22.27 21.59
C ALA A 380 -10.43 21.84 20.22
N PRO A 381 -9.14 22.07 19.95
CA PRO A 381 -8.46 21.44 18.82
C PRO A 381 -8.60 19.92 18.84
N LEU A 382 -8.74 19.33 17.67
CA LEU A 382 -8.80 17.88 17.48
C LEU A 382 -7.95 17.48 16.27
N SER A 383 -7.40 16.27 16.31
CA SER A 383 -6.73 15.62 15.18
C SER A 383 -7.57 14.43 14.71
N GLY A 384 -7.92 14.41 13.43
CA GLY A 384 -8.55 13.26 12.79
C GLY A 384 -7.50 12.38 12.12
N ILE A 385 -7.30 11.17 12.63
CA ILE A 385 -6.39 10.19 12.05
C ILE A 385 -7.07 9.50 10.88
N SER A 386 -6.57 9.75 9.67
CA SER A 386 -7.10 9.10 8.48
C SER A 386 -6.87 7.59 8.50
N THR A 387 -7.78 6.81 7.91
CA THR A 387 -7.63 5.35 7.86
C THR A 387 -6.35 4.88 7.18
N PRO A 388 -5.88 5.48 6.06
CA PRO A 388 -4.58 5.13 5.50
C PRO A 388 -3.42 5.38 6.46
N TYR A 389 -3.50 6.41 7.30
CA TYR A 389 -2.44 6.66 8.28
C TYR A 389 -2.47 5.64 9.42
N PHE A 390 -3.67 5.31 9.94
CA PHE A 390 -3.86 4.25 10.94
C PHE A 390 -3.36 2.88 10.44
N ALA A 391 -3.60 2.57 9.16
CA ALA A 391 -3.23 1.31 8.56
C ALA A 391 -1.71 1.04 8.54
N ARG A 392 -0.87 2.06 8.79
CA ARG A 392 0.59 1.92 8.92
C ARG A 392 1.00 1.00 10.08
N LEU A 393 0.20 0.94 11.15
CA LEU A 393 0.40 -0.03 12.25
C LEU A 393 0.48 -1.47 11.73
N PHE A 394 -0.28 -1.77 10.66
CA PHE A 394 -0.30 -3.08 10.04
C PHE A 394 0.72 -3.19 8.90
N PHE A 395 0.65 -2.32 7.90
CA PHE A 395 1.39 -2.52 6.65
C PHE A 395 2.85 -2.04 6.70
N GLU A 396 3.19 -1.19 7.67
CA GLU A 396 4.55 -0.69 7.88
C GLU A 396 5.16 -1.17 9.21
N PHE A 397 4.43 -2.01 9.95
CA PHE A 397 4.84 -2.48 11.28
C PHE A 397 5.16 -1.30 12.21
N ALA A 398 4.43 -0.18 12.08
CA ALA A 398 4.69 1.02 12.87
C ALA A 398 4.40 0.75 14.35
N SER A 399 5.21 1.34 15.23
CA SER A 399 5.02 1.24 16.68
C SER A 399 3.79 2.05 17.13
N ILE A 400 2.97 1.46 18.01
CA ILE A 400 1.87 2.09 18.74
C ILE A 400 2.39 3.30 19.53
N ALA A 401 3.48 3.14 20.26
CA ALA A 401 4.05 4.22 21.07
C ALA A 401 4.51 5.40 20.20
N SER A 402 5.27 5.12 19.13
CA SER A 402 5.69 6.14 18.14
C SER A 402 4.49 6.81 17.47
N PHE A 403 3.45 6.03 17.15
CA PHE A 403 2.21 6.54 16.56
C PHE A 403 1.49 7.53 17.49
N ALA A 404 1.39 7.23 18.79
CA ALA A 404 0.83 8.14 19.79
C ALA A 404 1.69 9.42 19.99
N ASP A 405 3.02 9.28 19.97
CA ASP A 405 3.95 10.43 20.07
C ASP A 405 3.83 11.40 18.89
N MET A 406 3.65 10.87 17.67
CA MET A 406 3.41 11.69 16.49
C MET A 406 2.12 12.50 16.61
N GLU A 407 1.04 11.90 17.13
CA GLU A 407 -0.23 12.59 17.32
C GLU A 407 -0.19 13.62 18.46
N LEU A 408 0.55 13.37 19.54
CA LEU A 408 0.81 14.39 20.56
C LEU A 408 1.49 15.61 19.94
N THR A 409 2.52 15.37 19.12
CA THR A 409 3.26 16.43 18.45
C THR A 409 2.37 17.20 17.47
N HIS A 410 1.54 16.48 16.70
CA HIS A 410 0.60 17.10 15.78
C HIS A 410 -0.46 17.94 16.50
N LEU A 411 -1.07 17.42 17.57
CA LEU A 411 -2.08 18.17 18.33
C LEU A 411 -1.46 19.41 18.99
N THR A 412 -0.26 19.29 19.56
CA THR A 412 0.48 20.41 20.15
C THR A 412 0.82 21.47 19.09
N TYR A 413 1.19 21.04 17.88
CA TYR A 413 1.42 21.95 16.76
C TYR A 413 0.14 22.73 16.40
N LEU A 414 -0.99 22.03 16.27
CA LEU A 414 -2.29 22.65 15.99
C LEU A 414 -2.67 23.65 17.08
N GLU A 415 -2.48 23.31 18.36
CA GLU A 415 -2.74 24.20 19.50
C GLU A 415 -1.87 25.47 19.43
N THR A 416 -0.59 25.33 19.11
CA THR A 416 0.38 26.44 19.10
C THR A 416 0.17 27.38 17.91
N HIS A 417 -0.21 26.82 16.75
CA HIS A 417 -0.28 27.57 15.50
C HIS A 417 -1.73 27.83 15.07
N LEU A 418 -2.75 27.54 15.89
CA LEU A 418 -4.15 27.61 15.45
C LEU A 418 -4.50 28.97 14.83
N ASP A 419 -4.07 30.06 15.44
CA ASP A 419 -4.36 31.42 14.98
C ASP A 419 -3.61 31.75 13.69
N GLU A 420 -2.33 31.34 13.60
CA GLU A 420 -1.53 31.46 12.38
C GLU A 420 -2.11 30.62 11.26
N LEU A 421 -2.55 29.39 11.56
CA LEU A 421 -3.16 28.49 10.60
C LEU A 421 -4.49 29.08 10.12
N THR A 422 -5.32 29.56 11.04
CA THR A 422 -6.60 30.23 10.73
C THR A 422 -6.38 31.43 9.81
N THR A 423 -5.37 32.25 10.10
CA THR A 423 -5.03 33.44 9.31
C THR A 423 -4.40 33.10 7.96
N LYS A 424 -3.41 32.21 7.93
CA LYS A 424 -2.63 31.80 6.75
C LYS A 424 -3.47 30.99 5.77
N PHE A 425 -4.35 30.16 6.31
CA PHE A 425 -5.14 29.22 5.53
C PHE A 425 -6.57 29.76 5.28
N GLY A 426 -7.08 30.69 6.10
CA GLY A 426 -8.44 31.23 5.96
C GLY A 426 -9.49 30.23 6.43
N LEU A 427 -9.13 29.38 7.39
CA LEU A 427 -10.02 28.38 7.96
C LEU A 427 -11.15 29.11 8.70
N ALA A 428 -12.38 29.04 8.22
CA ALA A 428 -13.50 29.50 9.02
C ALA A 428 -13.56 28.66 10.30
N HIS A 429 -13.94 29.26 11.43
CA HIS A 429 -14.46 28.52 12.58
C HIS A 429 -15.74 27.81 12.12
N ALA A 430 -15.62 26.61 11.52
CA ALA A 430 -16.79 25.81 11.23
C ALA A 430 -17.39 25.41 12.58
N PRO A 431 -18.68 25.72 12.86
CA PRO A 431 -19.35 25.10 13.98
C PRO A 431 -19.34 23.58 13.72
N PRO A 432 -19.12 22.74 14.74
CA PRO A 432 -19.18 21.31 14.52
C PRO A 432 -20.62 20.96 14.12
N ASP A 433 -20.80 20.45 12.90
CA ASP A 433 -21.83 19.43 12.73
C ASP A 433 -21.41 18.29 13.65
N ASN A 434 -22.19 18.12 14.72
CA ASN A 434 -21.93 17.22 15.85
C ASN A 434 -21.60 15.82 15.29
N PRO A 435 -20.34 15.35 15.32
CA PRO A 435 -20.06 13.99 14.93
C PRO A 435 -20.77 13.09 15.95
N THR A 436 -21.74 12.31 15.49
CA THR A 436 -22.42 11.35 16.34
C THR A 436 -21.36 10.41 16.91
N LEU A 437 -21.17 10.41 18.24
CA LEU A 437 -20.36 9.40 18.90
C LEU A 437 -21.02 8.05 18.63
N VAL A 438 -20.35 7.16 17.89
CA VAL A 438 -20.86 5.83 17.56
C VAL A 438 -20.15 4.80 18.43
N GLU A 439 -20.88 3.78 18.89
CA GLU A 439 -20.25 2.58 19.41
C GLU A 439 -19.52 1.84 18.28
N TRP A 440 -18.27 1.45 18.55
CA TRP A 440 -17.38 0.57 17.77
C TRP A 440 -17.84 0.18 16.35
N PRO A 441 -17.27 0.77 15.29
CA PRO A 441 -17.25 0.11 14.00
C PRO A 441 -16.39 -1.15 14.12
N GLN A 442 -16.92 -2.31 13.75
CA GLN A 442 -16.10 -3.48 13.45
C GLN A 442 -15.13 -3.08 12.33
N PHE A 443 -13.84 -2.98 12.63
CA PHE A 443 -12.83 -2.77 11.60
C PHE A 443 -12.81 -4.02 10.70
N THR A 444 -13.62 -3.97 9.64
CA THR A 444 -13.43 -4.80 8.47
C THR A 444 -12.28 -4.17 7.71
N PRO A 445 -11.25 -4.94 7.29
CA PRO A 445 -10.27 -4.43 6.33
C PRO A 445 -11.03 -3.73 5.22
N MET A 446 -10.76 -2.44 5.05
CA MET A 446 -11.51 -1.59 4.15
C MET A 446 -11.45 -2.21 2.76
N LYS A 447 -12.57 -2.76 2.29
CA LYS A 447 -12.76 -2.96 0.85
C LYS A 447 -12.86 -1.56 0.26
N TRP A 448 -11.74 -1.05 -0.22
CA TRP A 448 -11.76 0.17 -1.02
C TRP A 448 -12.69 -0.06 -2.23
N PRO A 449 -13.50 0.93 -2.62
CA PRO A 449 -14.58 0.80 -3.62
C PRO A 449 -14.22 0.06 -4.91
#